data_AF-A0A2V6HCX5-F1
#
_entry.id   AF-A0A2V6HCX5-F1
#
_cell.length_a   1.000
_cell.length_b   1.000
_cell.length_c   1.000
_cell.angle_alpha   90.00
_cell.angle_beta   90.00
_cell.angle_gamma   90.00
#
_symmetry.space_group_name_H-M   'P 1'
#
loop_
_entity.id
_entity.type
_entity.pdbx_description
1 polymer ?
#
loop_
_entity_poly.entity_id
_entity_poly.type
_entity_poly.pdbx_seq_one_letter_code
_entity_poly.pdbx_strand_id
1 'polypeptide(L)'
;MVMNINTAGLAEGLALGAALGLDLTMLREVFSQTGANSRVLETDGEDMQHREHSCFFSGAHAAKDSGIALELARSLSLDLPLARATKEQYDRMIAEGLGELDKSGIAELTFKDRHKHSGDRL
;
A
#
# COMPACT_ATOMS: atom_id res chain seq x y z
N MET A 1 7.04 8.66 -3.84
CA MET A 1 6.01 8.34 -4.85
C MET A 1 6.12 6.92 -5.38
N VAL A 2 7.18 6.53 -6.10
CA VAL A 2 7.30 5.17 -6.69
C VAL A 2 7.22 4.07 -5.64
N MET A 3 8.00 4.18 -4.54
CA MET A 3 7.91 3.25 -3.42
C MET A 3 6.48 3.13 -2.88
N ASN A 4 5.84 4.26 -2.58
CA ASN A 4 4.48 4.31 -2.06
C ASN A 4 3.46 3.64 -3.00
N ILE A 5 3.61 3.81 -4.31
CA ILE A 5 2.77 3.14 -5.33
C ILE A 5 3.03 1.64 -5.32
N ASN A 6 4.29 1.21 -5.24
CA ASN A 6 4.64 -0.21 -5.12
C ASN A 6 4.07 -0.82 -3.84
N THR A 7 4.07 -0.11 -2.72
CA THR A 7 3.48 -0.56 -1.44
C THR A 7 1.97 -0.72 -1.58
N ALA A 8 1.26 0.25 -2.15
CA ALA A 8 -0.17 0.15 -2.40
C ALA A 8 -0.51 -0.99 -3.38
N GLY A 9 0.23 -1.07 -4.49
CA GLY A 9 0.01 -2.11 -5.51
C GLY A 9 0.32 -3.52 -5.00
N LEU A 10 1.38 -3.68 -4.19
CA LEU A 10 1.67 -4.96 -3.54
C LEU A 10 0.55 -5.36 -2.59
N ALA A 11 0.06 -4.42 -1.77
CA ALA A 11 -1.04 -4.67 -0.85
C ALA A 11 -2.30 -5.14 -1.58
N GLU A 12 -2.66 -4.50 -2.71
CA GLU A 12 -3.78 -4.92 -3.56
C GLU A 12 -3.56 -6.32 -4.18
N GLY A 13 -2.37 -6.59 -4.71
CA GLY A 13 -2.04 -7.90 -5.28
C GLY A 13 -2.13 -9.03 -4.25
N LEU A 14 -1.58 -8.82 -3.05
CA LEU A 14 -1.64 -9.81 -1.97
C LEU A 14 -3.06 -9.96 -1.42
N ALA A 15 -3.82 -8.87 -1.28
CA ALA A 15 -5.21 -8.92 -0.83
C ALA A 15 -6.09 -9.70 -1.80
N LEU A 16 -5.90 -9.53 -3.11
CA LEU A 16 -6.62 -10.30 -4.13
C LEU A 16 -6.25 -11.79 -4.06
N GLY A 17 -4.96 -12.11 -3.92
CA GLY A 17 -4.50 -13.48 -3.72
C GLY A 17 -5.12 -14.13 -2.48
N ALA A 18 -5.16 -13.41 -1.36
CA ALA A 18 -5.79 -13.86 -0.13
C ALA A 18 -7.29 -14.10 -0.32
N ALA A 19 -8.00 -13.20 -0.99
CA ALA A 19 -9.43 -13.32 -1.28
C ALA A 19 -9.76 -14.51 -2.20
N LEU A 20 -8.79 -14.97 -3.00
CA LEU A 20 -8.87 -16.18 -3.83
C LEU A 20 -8.46 -17.45 -3.08
N GLY A 21 -8.05 -17.35 -1.81
CA GLY A 21 -7.59 -18.48 -1.01
C GLY A 21 -6.20 -19.01 -1.41
N LEU A 22 -5.37 -18.17 -2.05
CA LEU A 22 -4.01 -18.54 -2.41
C LEU A 22 -3.07 -18.48 -1.19
N ASP A 23 -2.05 -19.33 -1.18
CA ASP A 23 -0.93 -19.19 -0.26
C ASP A 23 -0.10 -17.94 -0.61
N LEU A 24 -0.05 -17.00 0.34
CA LEU A 24 0.66 -15.73 0.15
C LEU A 24 2.18 -15.89 0.14
N THR A 25 2.73 -16.91 0.80
CA THR A 25 4.16 -17.21 0.73
C THR A 25 4.53 -17.61 -0.70
N MET A 26 3.80 -18.56 -1.29
CA MET A 26 3.95 -18.95 -2.69
C MET A 26 3.72 -17.77 -3.64
N LEU A 27 2.68 -16.97 -3.43
CA LEU A 27 2.39 -15.81 -4.28
C LEU A 27 3.52 -14.78 -4.28
N ARG A 28 4.09 -14.48 -3.10
CA ARG A 28 5.26 -13.60 -2.97
C ARG A 28 6.49 -14.16 -3.65
N GLU A 29 6.73 -15.47 -3.56
CA GLU A 29 7.82 -16.14 -4.28
C GLU A 29 7.65 -15.95 -5.80
N VAL A 30 6.44 -16.17 -6.33
CA VAL A 30 6.14 -15.92 -7.74
C VAL A 30 6.36 -14.46 -8.12
N PHE A 31 5.90 -13.50 -7.32
CA PHE A 31 6.15 -12.07 -7.58
C PHE A 31 7.64 -11.76 -7.65
N SER A 32 8.47 -12.37 -6.79
CA SER A 32 9.92 -12.16 -6.78
C SER A 32 10.64 -12.59 -8.07
N GLN A 33 10.04 -13.52 -8.83
CA GLN A 33 10.62 -14.08 -10.06
C GLN A 33 10.05 -13.45 -11.34
N THR A 34 9.24 -12.40 -11.23
CA THR A 34 8.54 -11.77 -12.38
C THR A 34 8.76 -10.26 -12.41
N GLY A 35 8.12 -9.58 -13.36
CA GLY A 35 8.08 -8.11 -13.40
C GLY A 35 7.37 -7.45 -12.21
N ALA A 36 6.73 -8.24 -11.35
CA ALA A 36 6.15 -7.75 -10.09
C ALA A 36 7.20 -7.57 -8.96
N ASN A 37 8.44 -8.03 -9.17
CA ASN A 37 9.48 -7.91 -8.16
C ASN A 37 9.79 -6.43 -7.85
N SER A 38 9.96 -6.11 -6.57
CA SER A 38 10.32 -4.78 -6.11
C SER A 38 11.00 -4.83 -4.75
N ARG A 39 11.77 -3.79 -4.41
CA ARG A 39 12.37 -3.69 -3.07
C ARG A 39 11.33 -3.71 -1.95
N VAL A 40 10.12 -3.20 -2.21
CA VAL A 40 8.99 -3.23 -1.28
C VAL A 40 8.47 -4.65 -1.03
N LEU A 41 8.48 -5.53 -2.03
CA LEU A 41 8.14 -6.94 -1.85
C LEU A 41 9.11 -7.63 -0.87
N GLU A 42 10.40 -7.32 -1.01
CA GLU A 42 11.45 -7.88 -0.16
C GLU A 42 11.38 -7.38 1.29
N THR A 43 11.03 -6.10 1.50
CA THR A 43 11.04 -5.51 2.85
C THR A 43 9.69 -5.61 3.56
N ASP A 44 8.58 -5.50 2.84
CA ASP A 44 7.26 -5.30 3.43
C ASP A 44 6.28 -6.45 3.12
N GLY A 45 6.61 -7.33 2.18
CA GLY A 45 5.67 -8.37 1.73
C GLY A 45 5.30 -9.36 2.84
N GLU A 46 6.26 -9.69 3.71
CA GLU A 46 6.03 -10.55 4.87
C GLU A 46 5.24 -9.85 5.96
N ASP A 47 5.61 -8.61 6.25
CA ASP A 47 4.90 -7.76 7.19
C ASP A 47 3.43 -7.61 6.81
N MET A 48 3.13 -7.39 5.52
CA MET A 48 1.75 -7.34 5.01
C MET A 48 1.00 -8.66 5.18
N GLN A 49 1.67 -9.80 4.98
CA GLN A 49 1.10 -11.13 5.16
C GLN A 49 0.79 -11.41 6.64
N HIS A 50 1.69 -11.05 7.55
CA HIS A 50 1.59 -11.33 8.99
C HIS A 50 0.91 -10.22 9.81
N ARG A 51 0.58 -9.08 9.19
CA ARG A 51 0.03 -7.88 9.84
C ARG A 51 1.01 -7.22 10.81
N GLU A 52 2.30 -7.31 10.52
CA GLU A 52 3.37 -6.80 11.36
C GLU A 52 3.83 -5.42 10.88
N HIS A 53 3.11 -4.38 11.26
CA HIS A 53 3.35 -3.02 10.75
C HIS A 53 4.14 -2.13 11.74
N SER A 54 5.23 -2.68 12.29
CA SER A 54 6.14 -1.92 13.13
C SER A 54 6.68 -0.71 12.36
N CYS A 55 6.48 0.50 12.89
CA CYS A 55 6.71 1.72 12.13
C CYS A 55 8.21 1.99 11.90
N PHE A 56 8.65 1.88 10.65
CA PHE A 56 9.93 2.41 10.18
C PHE A 56 9.73 3.66 9.33
N PHE A 57 8.67 3.69 8.52
CA PHE A 57 8.24 4.86 7.76
C PHE A 57 6.72 4.98 7.78
N SER A 58 6.19 5.90 8.60
CA SER A 58 4.75 5.95 8.89
C SER A 58 3.88 6.25 7.66
N GLY A 59 2.65 5.76 7.67
CA GLY A 59 1.62 6.10 6.69
C GLY A 59 1.37 7.61 6.61
N ALA A 60 1.48 8.32 7.73
CA ALA A 60 1.38 9.78 7.78
C ALA A 60 2.53 10.48 7.02
N HIS A 61 3.77 10.01 7.18
CA HIS A 61 4.90 10.52 6.38
C HIS A 61 4.73 10.18 4.90
N ALA A 62 4.25 8.98 4.58
CA ALA A 62 3.96 8.58 3.20
C ALA A 62 2.89 9.48 2.56
N ALA A 63 1.83 9.85 3.30
CA ALA A 63 0.80 10.78 2.83
C ALA A 63 1.37 12.18 2.53
N LYS A 64 2.15 12.72 3.48
CA LYS A 64 2.81 14.03 3.35
C LYS A 64 3.71 14.08 2.13
N ASP A 65 4.63 13.14 1.99
CA ASP A 65 5.61 13.14 0.91
C ASP A 65 4.96 12.91 -0.46
N SER A 66 3.87 12.12 -0.50
CA SER A 66 3.05 11.98 -1.71
C SER A 66 2.34 13.29 -2.08
N GLY A 67 1.89 14.07 -1.08
CA GLY A 67 1.33 15.41 -1.27
C GLY A 67 2.33 16.38 -1.90
N ILE A 68 3.56 16.44 -1.36
CA ILE A 68 4.64 17.27 -1.90
C ILE A 68 4.95 16.89 -3.36
N ALA A 69 5.04 15.59 -3.65
CA ALA A 69 5.30 15.11 -5.01
C ALA A 69 4.19 15.52 -5.99
N LEU A 70 2.91 15.44 -5.58
CA LEU A 70 1.78 15.86 -6.40
C LEU A 70 1.72 17.38 -6.58
N GLU A 71 2.10 18.17 -5.58
CA GLU A 71 2.23 19.62 -5.70
C GLU A 71 3.29 20.01 -6.74
N LEU A 72 4.47 19.38 -6.67
CA LEU A 72 5.52 19.58 -7.65
C LEU A 72 5.06 19.17 -9.06
N ALA A 73 4.40 18.02 -9.20
CA ALA A 73 3.85 17.56 -10.47
C ALA A 73 2.87 18.58 -11.08
N ARG A 74 1.98 19.16 -10.26
CA ARG A 74 1.07 20.22 -10.69
C ARG A 74 1.80 21.46 -11.20
N SER A 75 2.87 21.90 -10.53
CA SER A 75 3.68 23.04 -11.01
C SER A 75 4.37 22.77 -12.36
N LEU A 76 4.56 21.50 -12.71
CA LEU A 76 5.17 21.05 -13.97
C LEU A 76 4.12 20.61 -15.01
N SER A 77 2.83 20.80 -14.74
CA SER A 77 1.73 20.34 -15.61
C SER A 77 1.76 18.82 -15.90
N LEU A 78 2.27 18.02 -14.97
CA LEU A 78 2.28 16.55 -15.05
C LEU A 78 1.05 15.97 -14.37
N ASP A 79 0.38 15.04 -15.07
CA ASP A 79 -0.70 14.25 -14.47
C ASP A 79 -0.16 12.91 -13.96
N LEU A 80 -0.27 12.68 -12.65
CA LEU A 80 0.25 11.49 -11.96
C LEU A 80 -0.89 10.72 -11.29
N PRO A 81 -1.72 9.98 -12.06
CA PRO A 81 -2.94 9.37 -11.54
C PRO A 81 -2.68 8.34 -10.45
N LEU A 82 -1.67 7.47 -10.62
CA LEU A 82 -1.32 6.46 -9.62
C LEU A 82 -0.88 7.10 -8.30
N ALA A 83 -0.09 8.17 -8.37
CA ALA A 83 0.36 8.89 -7.18
C ALA A 83 -0.80 9.50 -6.40
N ARG A 84 -1.81 10.01 -7.10
CA ARG A 84 -3.03 10.55 -6.49
C ARG A 84 -3.83 9.47 -5.79
N ALA A 85 -4.12 8.37 -6.48
CA ALA A 85 -4.84 7.24 -5.91
C ALA A 85 -4.12 6.67 -4.68
N THR A 86 -2.79 6.49 -4.77
CA THR A 86 -1.96 6.05 -3.65
C THR A 86 -2.01 7.03 -2.48
N LYS A 87 -1.92 8.34 -2.72
CA LYS A 87 -2.03 9.34 -1.65
C LYS A 87 -3.38 9.26 -0.95
N GLU A 88 -4.47 9.12 -1.69
CA GLU A 88 -5.82 8.98 -1.12
C GLU A 88 -5.92 7.79 -0.16
N GLN A 89 -5.22 6.68 -0.43
CA GLN A 89 -5.16 5.55 0.49
C GLN A 89 -4.40 5.87 1.79
N TYR A 90 -3.27 6.59 1.71
CA TYR A 90 -2.56 7.02 2.92
C TYR A 90 -3.33 8.08 3.71
N ASP A 91 -4.05 8.99 3.04
CA ASP A 91 -4.96 9.93 3.70
C ASP A 91 -6.07 9.16 4.43
N ARG A 92 -6.60 8.08 3.84
CA ARG A 92 -7.56 7.17 4.50
C ARG A 92 -6.95 6.47 5.71
N MET A 93 -5.69 6.02 5.65
CA MET A 93 -5.02 5.45 6.82
C MET A 93 -5.02 6.44 7.99
N ILE A 94 -4.69 7.72 7.73
CA ILE A 94 -4.73 8.75 8.77
C ILE A 94 -6.15 8.92 9.31
N ALA A 95 -7.15 9.02 8.44
CA ALA A 95 -8.55 9.21 8.82
C ALA A 95 -9.11 8.05 9.67
N GLU A 96 -8.65 6.82 9.42
CA GLU A 96 -9.04 5.62 10.15
C GLU A 96 -8.15 5.34 11.39
N GLY A 97 -7.25 6.28 11.75
CA GLY A 97 -6.40 6.15 12.94
C GLY A 97 -5.18 5.22 12.76
N LEU A 98 -4.86 4.84 11.53
CA LEU A 98 -3.75 3.97 11.15
C LEU A 98 -2.50 4.75 10.69
N GLY A 99 -2.51 6.08 10.75
CA GLY A 99 -1.44 6.93 10.22
C GLY A 99 -0.05 6.68 10.84
N GLU A 100 0.01 6.16 12.07
CA GLU A 100 1.26 5.87 12.78
C GLU A 100 1.81 4.46 12.50
N LEU A 101 1.07 3.60 11.80
CA LEU A 101 1.62 2.33 11.30
C LEU A 101 2.66 2.59 10.22
N ASP A 102 3.54 1.62 9.97
CA ASP A 102 4.35 1.64 8.75
C ASP A 102 3.45 1.82 7.51
N LYS A 103 3.98 2.42 6.44
CA LYS A 103 3.32 2.50 5.14
C LYS A 103 2.78 1.15 4.66
N SER A 104 3.39 0.02 5.04
CA SER A 104 2.91 -1.33 4.73
C SER A 104 1.53 -1.62 5.35
N GLY A 105 1.17 -0.90 6.41
CA GLY A 105 -0.16 -0.90 7.04
C GLY A 105 -1.30 -0.48 6.12
N ILE A 106 -1.01 0.07 4.93
CA ILE A 106 -2.01 0.27 3.87
C ILE A 106 -2.73 -1.04 3.50
N ALA A 107 -2.09 -2.20 3.70
CA ALA A 107 -2.69 -3.52 3.53
C ALA A 107 -3.92 -3.74 4.44
N GLU A 108 -3.98 -3.10 5.61
CA GLU A 108 -5.11 -3.19 6.51
C GLU A 108 -6.40 -2.60 5.89
N LEU A 109 -6.28 -1.68 4.93
CA LEU A 109 -7.41 -1.10 4.21
C LEU A 109 -7.91 -1.96 3.03
N THR A 110 -7.21 -3.03 2.65
CA THR A 110 -7.43 -3.75 1.38
C THR A 110 -7.83 -5.21 1.53
N PHE A 111 -7.33 -5.92 2.54
CA PHE A 111 -7.67 -7.34 2.77
C PHE A 111 -9.05 -7.50 3.43
N LYS A 112 -9.99 -8.23 2.81
CA LYS A 112 -11.41 -8.34 3.20
C LYS A 112 -11.72 -8.53 4.70
N ASP A 113 -10.91 -9.31 5.42
CA ASP A 113 -11.18 -9.65 6.83
C ASP A 113 -10.41 -8.74 7.83
N ARG A 114 -9.95 -7.57 7.38
CA ARG A 114 -9.15 -6.64 8.19
C ARG A 114 -9.92 -5.37 8.55
N HIS A 115 -9.25 -4.22 8.57
CA HIS A 115 -9.85 -2.95 8.96
C HIS A 115 -10.96 -2.56 7.99
N LYS A 116 -12.08 -2.02 8.50
CA LYS A 116 -13.30 -1.68 7.73
C LYS A 116 -13.04 -1.28 6.27
N HIS A 117 -13.58 -2.03 5.32
CA HIS A 117 -13.41 -1.75 3.89
C HIS A 117 -14.46 -0.76 3.40
N SER A 118 -14.09 0.13 2.49
CA SER A 118 -15.09 0.95 1.77
C SER A 118 -16.04 0.09 0.93
N GLY A 119 -15.65 -1.14 0.58
CA GLY A 119 -16.48 -2.12 -0.11
C GLY A 119 -17.57 -2.78 0.76
N ASP A 120 -17.48 -2.68 2.09
CA ASP A 120 -18.49 -3.23 3.01
C ASP A 120 -19.77 -2.37 3.07
N ARG A 121 -19.80 -1.25 2.35
CA ARG A 121 -20.94 -0.33 2.26
C ARG A 121 -21.77 -0.50 0.98
N LEU A 122 -21.52 -1.57 0.20
CA LEU A 122 -22.27 -1.91 -1.02
C LEU A 122 -23.28 -3.03 -0.75
#